data_AF-A0A2H9MNB0-F1
#
_entry.id   AF-A0A2H9MNB0-F1
#
_cell.length_a   1.000
_cell.length_b   1.000
_cell.length_c   1.000
_cell.angle_alpha   90.00
_cell.angle_beta   90.00
_cell.angle_gamma   90.00
#
_symmetry.space_group_name_H-M   'P 1'
#
loop_
_entity.id
_entity.type
_entity.pdbx_description
1 polymer ?
#
loop_
_entity_poly.entity_id
_entity_poly.type
_entity_poly.pdbx_seq_one_letter_code
_entity_poly.pdbx_strand_id
1 'polypeptide(L)'
;AGLLETSLVKNSAGIGYLLMNGIGDTIRFSITDKPEKEVKAGFDLLRSLHLRDYGLEIISCPMCGRAEIGVQSIAKQLERR
;
A
#
# COMPACT_ATOMS: atom_id res chain seq x y z
N ALA A 1 -1.96 12.03 8.66
CA ALA A 1 -3.13 12.07 9.58
C ALA A 1 -4.40 12.51 8.86
N GLY A 2 -5.55 11.96 9.26
CA GLY A 2 -6.88 12.27 8.70
C GLY A 2 -7.76 11.04 8.59
N LEU A 3 -8.92 11.19 7.96
CA LEU A 3 -9.78 10.06 7.57
C LEU A 3 -9.04 9.12 6.60
N LEU A 4 -9.43 7.85 6.58
CA LEU A 4 -8.73 6.75 5.93
C LEU A 4 -8.10 7.12 4.57
N GLU A 5 -8.90 7.44 3.56
CA GLU A 5 -8.41 7.69 2.20
C GLU A 5 -7.40 8.84 2.14
N THR A 6 -7.76 10.00 2.69
CA THR A 6 -6.87 11.18 2.69
C THR A 6 -5.59 10.95 3.49
N SER A 7 -5.68 10.15 4.56
CA SER A 7 -4.54 9.85 5.42
C SER A 7 -3.55 8.91 4.76
N LEU A 8 -4.00 7.93 3.99
CA LEU A 8 -3.13 7.00 3.27
C LEU A 8 -2.21 7.78 2.31
N VAL A 9 -2.78 8.70 1.53
CA VAL A 9 -2.00 9.53 0.59
C VAL A 9 -1.02 10.43 1.33
N LYS A 10 -1.48 11.19 2.33
CA LYS A 10 -0.63 12.15 3.07
C LYS A 10 0.52 11.47 3.79
N ASN A 11 0.25 10.38 4.52
CA ASN A 11 1.28 9.65 5.26
C ASN A 11 2.27 8.98 4.28
N SER A 12 1.78 8.33 3.22
CA SER A 12 2.67 7.65 2.24
C SER A 12 3.58 8.64 1.51
N ALA A 13 3.06 9.82 1.13
CA ALA A 13 3.87 10.85 0.47
C ALA A 13 4.99 11.38 1.38
N GLY A 14 4.67 11.69 2.64
CA GLY A 14 5.65 12.24 3.58
C GLY A 14 6.66 11.20 4.09
N ILE A 15 6.17 10.08 4.60
CA ILE A 15 7.00 9.00 5.15
C ILE A 15 7.81 8.34 4.03
N GLY A 16 7.19 8.06 2.89
CA GLY A 16 7.86 7.44 1.75
C GLY A 16 9.02 8.27 1.24
N TYR A 17 8.88 9.61 1.17
CA TYR A 17 9.98 10.49 0.80
C TYR A 17 11.18 10.35 1.75
N LEU A 18 10.97 10.35 3.07
CA LEU A 18 12.05 10.20 4.05
C LEU A 18 12.74 8.83 3.92
N LEU A 19 11.95 7.75 3.84
CA LEU A 19 12.46 6.39 3.71
C LEU A 19 13.29 6.19 2.43
N MET A 20 12.84 6.75 1.30
CA MET A 20 13.59 6.71 0.03
C MET A 20 14.93 7.46 0.11
N ASN A 21 15.07 8.42 1.03
CA ASN A 21 16.32 9.11 1.32
C ASN A 21 17.15 8.40 2.42
N GLY A 22 16.75 7.20 2.84
CA GLY A 22 17.44 6.43 3.89
C GLY A 22 17.21 6.96 5.31
N ILE A 23 16.15 7.76 5.54
CA ILE A 23 15.84 8.35 6.84
C ILE A 23 14.63 7.64 7.45
N GLY A 24 14.85 6.97 8.59
CA GLY A 24 13.79 6.42 9.44
C GLY A 24 14.02 4.96 9.83
N ASP A 25 14.13 4.70 11.13
CA ASP A 25 14.32 3.35 11.70
C ASP A 25 12.99 2.68 12.08
N THR A 26 11.96 3.49 12.29
CA THR A 26 10.60 3.04 12.62
C THR A 26 9.58 4.03 12.07
N ILE A 27 8.40 3.55 11.70
CA ILE A 27 7.33 4.37 11.15
C ILE A 27 6.00 4.08 11.83
N ARG A 28 5.11 5.08 11.80
CA ARG A 28 3.72 4.93 12.20
C ARG A 28 2.84 5.74 11.25
N PHE A 29 1.82 5.10 10.71
CA PHE A 29 0.74 5.82 10.03
C PHE A 29 -0.23 6.35 11.08
N SER A 30 -0.64 7.60 10.96
CA SER A 30 -1.71 8.15 11.80
C SER A 30 -2.99 8.24 10.97
N ILE A 31 -4.00 7.47 11.34
CA ILE A 31 -5.28 7.33 10.64
C ILE A 31 -6.43 7.47 11.66
N THR A 32 -7.45 8.26 11.36
CA THR A 32 -8.65 8.38 12.18
C THR A 32 -9.59 7.20 11.89
N ASP A 33 -9.17 6.00 12.28
CA ASP A 33 -9.89 4.74 12.09
C ASP A 33 -9.31 3.67 13.05
N LYS A 34 -9.67 2.41 12.88
CA LYS A 34 -9.14 1.31 13.70
C LYS A 34 -7.62 1.16 13.55
N PRO A 35 -6.88 0.85 14.65
CA PRO A 35 -5.42 0.81 14.65
C PRO A 35 -4.83 -0.25 13.71
N GLU A 36 -5.55 -1.32 13.42
CA GLU A 36 -5.10 -2.35 12.47
C GLU A 36 -4.91 -1.80 11.06
N LYS A 37 -5.65 -0.73 10.69
CA LYS A 37 -5.47 -0.04 9.41
C LYS A 37 -4.16 0.76 9.37
N GLU A 38 -3.73 1.34 10.50
CA GLU A 38 -2.42 2.00 10.61
C GLU A 38 -1.30 1.00 10.37
N VAL A 39 -1.39 -0.17 11.02
CA VAL A 39 -0.40 -1.25 10.91
C VAL A 39 -0.34 -1.78 9.47
N LYS A 40 -1.49 -2.11 8.88
CA LYS A 40 -1.56 -2.60 7.49
C LYS A 40 -0.94 -1.59 6.51
N ALA A 41 -1.30 -0.31 6.62
CA ALA A 41 -0.76 0.73 5.74
C ALA A 41 0.76 0.90 5.87
N GLY A 42 1.30 0.77 7.08
CA GLY A 42 2.74 0.79 7.31
C GLY A 42 3.47 -0.34 6.60
N PHE A 43 2.98 -1.58 6.71
CA PHE A 43 3.55 -2.72 5.99
C PHE A 43 3.40 -2.59 4.47
N ASP A 44 2.25 -2.11 3.99
CA ASP A 44 2.01 -1.89 2.57
C ASP A 44 2.99 -0.86 1.98
N LEU A 45 3.30 0.23 2.72
CA LEU A 45 4.30 1.22 2.29
C LEU A 45 5.71 0.60 2.26
N LEU A 46 6.14 -0.08 3.32
CA LEU A 46 7.47 -0.68 3.39
C LEU A 46 7.70 -1.72 2.30
N ARG A 47 6.66 -2.51 1.99
CA ARG A 47 6.68 -3.48 0.89
C ARG A 47 6.78 -2.80 -0.48
N SER A 48 5.99 -1.76 -0.71
CA SER A 48 6.03 -0.96 -1.95
C SER A 48 7.40 -0.32 -2.21
N LEU A 49 8.16 -0.04 -1.15
CA LEU A 49 9.51 0.53 -1.21
C LEU A 49 10.61 -0.55 -1.17
N HIS A 50 10.25 -1.83 -1.16
CA HIS A 50 11.18 -2.96 -1.04
C HIS A 50 12.07 -2.92 0.22
N LEU A 51 11.58 -2.32 1.31
CA LEU A 51 12.30 -2.22 2.59
C LEU A 51 11.95 -3.36 3.55
N ARG A 52 10.80 -4.03 3.34
CA ARG A 52 10.37 -5.16 4.16
C ARG A 52 9.37 -6.03 3.41
N ASP A 53 9.57 -7.35 3.48
CA ASP A 53 8.60 -8.32 2.99
C ASP A 53 7.52 -8.62 4.03
N TYR A 54 6.25 -8.52 3.64
CA TYR A 54 5.11 -8.89 4.47
C TYR A 54 3.92 -9.34 3.62
N GLY A 55 3.45 -10.57 3.87
CA GLY A 55 2.31 -11.16 3.16
C GLY A 55 2.52 -11.35 1.66
N LEU A 56 1.44 -11.68 0.95
CA LEU A 56 1.43 -11.82 -0.50
C LEU A 56 1.21 -10.46 -1.18
N GLU A 57 2.05 -10.12 -2.15
CA GLU A 57 1.84 -8.97 -3.04
C GLU A 57 1.27 -9.45 -4.39
N ILE A 58 0.11 -8.93 -4.76
CA ILE A 58 -0.53 -9.22 -6.04
C ILE A 58 -0.32 -8.02 -6.95
N ILE A 59 0.50 -8.19 -7.98
CA ILE A 59 0.77 -7.15 -8.98
C ILE A 59 -0.07 -7.45 -10.22
N SER A 60 -0.99 -6.52 -10.56
CA SER A 60 -1.85 -6.65 -11.73
C SER A 60 -1.59 -5.54 -12.75
N CYS A 61 -1.62 -5.88 -14.04
CA CYS A 61 -1.61 -4.89 -15.11
C CYS A 61 -2.88 -4.01 -15.04
N PRO A 62 -2.79 -2.67 -15.21
CA PRO A 62 -3.93 -1.75 -15.15
C PRO A 62 -4.96 -1.92 -16.27
N MET A 63 -4.73 -2.87 -17.19
CA MET A 63 -5.48 -3.11 -18.43
C MET A 63 -5.31 -2.00 -19.47
N CYS A 64 -5.24 -2.39 -20.72
CA CYS A 64 -5.27 -1.51 -21.88
C CYS A 64 -6.15 -2.16 -22.96
N GLY A 65 -6.30 -1.54 -24.13
CA GLY A 65 -7.08 -2.11 -25.23
C GLY A 65 -6.59 -3.46 -25.77
N ARG A 66 -5.44 -3.96 -25.29
CA ARG A 66 -4.88 -5.29 -25.61
C ARG A 66 -5.33 -6.38 -24.64
N ALA A 67 -6.09 -6.06 -23.61
CA ALA A 67 -6.51 -7.05 -22.62
C ALA A 67 -7.55 -8.00 -23.23
N GLU A 68 -7.16 -9.26 -23.43
CA GLU A 68 -8.04 -10.32 -23.93
C GLU A 68 -8.81 -11.03 -22.80
N ILE A 69 -8.45 -10.75 -21.54
CA ILE A 69 -9.05 -11.33 -20.34
C ILE A 69 -9.42 -10.24 -19.33
N GLY A 70 -10.38 -10.55 -18.45
CA GLY A 70 -10.74 -9.67 -17.33
C GLY A 70 -9.69 -9.66 -16.23
N VAL A 71 -8.58 -8.95 -16.42
CA VAL A 71 -7.49 -8.88 -15.42
C VAL A 71 -8.00 -8.38 -14.07
N GLN A 72 -8.87 -7.36 -14.06
CA GLN A 72 -9.42 -6.80 -12.83
C GLN A 72 -10.26 -7.79 -12.02
N SER A 73 -11.07 -8.63 -12.68
CA SER A 73 -11.91 -9.60 -11.98
C SER A 73 -11.07 -10.71 -11.36
N ILE A 74 -10.06 -11.18 -12.10
CA ILE A 74 -9.10 -12.19 -11.62
C ILE A 74 -8.30 -11.64 -10.42
N ALA A 75 -7.78 -10.41 -10.52
CA ALA A 75 -7.01 -9.79 -9.45
C ALA A 75 -7.84 -9.65 -8.15
N LYS A 76 -9.09 -9.18 -8.25
CA LYS A 76 -10.02 -9.07 -7.09
C LYS A 76 -10.37 -10.43 -6.49
N GLN A 77 -10.43 -11.48 -7.30
CA GLN A 77 -10.67 -12.84 -6.80
C GLN A 77 -9.47 -13.38 -6.03
N LEU A 78 -8.25 -13.06 -6.48
CA LEU A 78 -7.02 -13.44 -5.81
C LEU A 78 -6.81 -12.69 -4.49
N GLU A 79 -7.14 -11.40 -4.41
CA GLU A 79 -7.05 -10.62 -3.16
C GLU A 79 -7.95 -11.15 -2.02
N ARG A 80 -9.03 -11.88 -2.36
CA ARG A 80 -9.98 -12.42 -1.38
C ARG A 80 -9.61 -13.82 -0.87
N ARG A 81 -8.59 -14.46 -1.44
CA ARG A 81 -8.14 -15.80 -1.09
C ARG A 81 -6.92 -15.73 -0.18
#